data_AF-A0A4R5CCJ5-F1
#
_entry.id   AF-A0A4R5CCJ5-F1
#
_cell.length_a   1.000
_cell.length_b   1.000
_cell.length_c   1.000
_cell.angle_alpha   90.00
_cell.angle_beta   90.00
_cell.angle_gamma   90.00
#
_symmetry.space_group_name_H-M   'P 1'
#
loop_
_entity.id
_entity.type
_entity.pdbx_description
1 polymer ?
#
loop_
_entity_poly.entity_id
_entity_poly.type
_entity_poly.pdbx_seq_one_letter_code
_entity_poly.pdbx_strand_id
1 'polypeptide(L)'
;MKLELVYKNNLLSHIIYNESDMEVKFWDNNNSWGWGNTQIIVIVNNVKTRFNQKPKTFTRNGPSFIIIPPHSSYEYGLDLHKNNWESNLIPKYSDKEEIEIYSKITIHESKESNEAGVFIGQLKSNTIKIHSSNTSLIEFFFSV
;
A
#
# COMPACT_ATOMS: atom_id res chain seq x y z
N MET A 1 7.37 5.46 13.60
CA MET A 1 6.58 5.41 12.34
C MET A 1 6.20 3.96 12.13
N LYS A 2 4.91 3.71 11.98
CA LYS A 2 4.37 2.36 11.84
C LYS A 2 3.33 2.34 10.72
N LEU A 3 3.28 1.23 9.99
CA LEU A 3 2.25 0.95 8.99
C LEU A 3 1.39 -0.21 9.48
N GLU A 4 0.09 -0.09 9.27
CA GLU A 4 -0.88 -1.15 9.51
C GLU A 4 -1.72 -1.35 8.24
N LEU A 5 -2.02 -2.60 7.95
CA LEU A 5 -2.95 -3.02 6.92
C LEU A 5 -4.19 -3.53 7.63
N VAL A 6 -5.34 -2.96 7.29
CA VAL A 6 -6.64 -3.29 7.88
C VAL A 6 -7.59 -3.70 6.77
N TYR A 7 -8.31 -4.79 6.98
CA TYR A 7 -9.41 -5.19 6.11
C TYR A 7 -10.72 -5.16 6.90
N LYS A 8 -11.61 -4.24 6.55
CA LYS A 8 -12.89 -4.03 7.24
C LYS A 8 -13.96 -3.62 6.23
N ASN A 9 -15.16 -4.16 6.36
CA ASN A 9 -16.31 -3.83 5.49
C ASN A 9 -15.98 -3.97 3.98
N ASN A 10 -15.25 -5.02 3.61
CA ASN A 10 -14.76 -5.28 2.25
C ASN A 10 -13.82 -4.21 1.67
N LEU A 11 -13.27 -3.34 2.53
CA LEU A 11 -12.27 -2.35 2.16
C LEU A 11 -10.93 -2.70 2.80
N LEU A 12 -9.89 -2.64 1.98
CA LEU A 12 -8.51 -2.77 2.43
C LEU A 12 -7.94 -1.37 2.59
N SER A 13 -7.40 -1.03 3.75
CA SER A 13 -6.84 0.29 4.05
C SER A 13 -5.44 0.18 4.63
N HIS A 14 -4.61 1.17 4.35
CA HIS A 14 -3.41 1.45 5.13
C HIS A 14 -3.70 2.44 6.22
N ILE A 15 -3.14 2.21 7.40
CA ILE A 15 -3.07 3.21 8.46
C ILE A 15 -1.60 3.48 8.74
N ILE A 16 -1.19 4.73 8.55
CA ILE A 16 0.17 5.20 8.84
C ILE A 16 0.13 5.92 10.18
N TYR A 17 0.87 5.42 11.16
CA TYR A 17 0.98 6.03 12.49
C TYR A 17 2.29 6.80 12.62
N ASN A 18 2.15 8.08 12.99
CA ASN A 18 3.25 8.89 13.45
C ASN A 18 3.38 8.78 14.97
N GLU A 19 4.37 8.00 15.42
CA GLU A 19 4.68 7.79 16.84
C GLU A 19 5.76 8.75 17.36
N SER A 20 6.16 9.72 16.55
CA SER A 20 7.18 10.70 16.92
C SER A 20 6.56 11.98 17.47
N ASP A 21 7.40 12.80 18.10
CA ASP A 21 7.04 14.12 18.62
C ASP A 21 7.03 15.23 17.54
N MET A 22 7.37 14.88 16.29
CA MET A 22 7.41 15.82 15.16
C MET A 22 6.37 15.45 14.12
N GLU A 23 5.90 16.42 13.33
CA GLU A 23 5.09 16.11 12.16
C GLU A 23 5.90 15.34 11.12
N VAL A 24 5.23 14.47 10.37
CA VAL A 24 5.85 13.71 9.28
C VAL A 24 5.05 13.88 8.01
N LYS A 25 5.75 14.14 6.91
CA LYS A 25 5.15 14.28 5.58
C LYS A 25 5.28 12.98 4.79
N PHE A 26 4.23 12.59 4.08
CA PHE A 26 4.27 11.50 3.10
C PHE A 26 3.82 12.03 1.76
N TRP A 27 4.41 11.54 0.67
CA TRP A 27 3.90 11.85 -0.66
C TRP A 27 2.42 11.46 -0.78
N ASP A 28 1.62 12.37 -1.34
CA ASP A 28 0.23 12.08 -1.65
C ASP A 28 0.16 11.04 -2.78
N ASN A 29 -0.48 9.90 -2.51
CA ASN A 29 -0.55 8.80 -3.45
C ASN A 29 -1.48 9.06 -4.67
N ASN A 30 -2.13 10.23 -4.71
CA ASN A 30 -2.96 10.67 -5.82
C ASN A 30 -2.22 11.57 -6.84
N ASN A 31 -0.90 11.72 -6.70
CA ASN A 31 -0.07 12.46 -7.65
C ASN A 31 1.09 11.60 -8.18
N SER A 32 1.88 12.15 -9.11
CA SER A 32 3.03 11.46 -9.71
C SER A 32 4.18 11.16 -8.75
N TRP A 33 4.23 11.82 -7.59
CA TRP A 33 5.31 11.71 -6.60
C TRP A 33 5.05 10.61 -5.56
N GLY A 34 3.79 10.44 -5.16
CA GLY A 34 3.37 9.37 -4.25
C GLY A 34 3.08 8.07 -4.97
N TRP A 35 2.63 8.17 -6.22
CA TRP A 35 2.29 7.02 -7.04
C TRP A 35 3.47 6.04 -7.15
N GLY A 36 3.18 4.77 -6.89
CA GLY A 36 4.17 3.68 -6.98
C GLY A 36 4.99 3.45 -5.71
N ASN A 37 4.86 4.29 -4.68
CA ASN A 37 5.53 4.05 -3.39
C ASN A 37 4.87 2.93 -2.59
N THR A 38 3.66 2.51 -2.98
CA THR A 38 2.86 1.49 -2.30
C THR A 38 2.89 0.15 -3.03
N GLN A 39 3.13 -0.93 -2.29
CA GLN A 39 3.04 -2.30 -2.78
C GLN A 39 2.16 -3.15 -1.87
N ILE A 40 1.35 -4.01 -2.47
CA ILE A 40 0.66 -5.10 -1.74
C ILE A 40 1.39 -6.40 -2.07
N ILE A 41 1.71 -7.17 -1.04
CA ILE A 41 2.37 -8.45 -1.15
C ILE A 41 1.39 -9.53 -0.72
N VAL A 42 1.21 -10.51 -1.60
CA VAL A 42 0.39 -11.70 -1.34
C VAL A 42 1.28 -12.92 -1.37
N ILE A 43 1.15 -13.77 -0.35
CA ILE A 43 1.87 -15.04 -0.26
C ILE A 43 0.84 -16.17 -0.23
N VAL A 44 0.98 -17.11 -1.16
CA VAL A 44 0.16 -18.32 -1.26
C VAL A 44 1.11 -19.48 -1.50
N ASN A 45 1.05 -20.55 -0.70
CA ASN A 45 1.96 -21.71 -0.83
C ASN A 45 3.45 -21.32 -0.91
N ASN A 46 3.89 -20.36 -0.09
CA ASN A 46 5.23 -19.77 -0.10
C ASN A 46 5.62 -19.04 -1.40
N VAL A 47 4.72 -18.92 -2.39
CA VAL A 47 4.90 -18.10 -3.58
C VAL A 47 4.49 -16.68 -3.26
N LYS A 48 5.43 -15.75 -3.42
CA LYS A 48 5.23 -14.33 -3.15
C LYS A 48 4.95 -13.56 -4.43
N THR A 49 3.75 -13.04 -4.56
CA THR A 49 3.34 -12.10 -5.61
C THR A 49 3.41 -10.66 -5.08
N ARG A 50 3.86 -9.74 -5.93
CA ARG A 50 3.83 -8.29 -5.66
C ARG A 50 2.83 -7.63 -6.59
N PHE A 51 1.94 -6.82 -6.02
CA PHE A 51 1.03 -5.95 -6.73
C PHE A 51 1.54 -4.51 -6.57
N ASN A 52 1.82 -3.87 -7.70
CA ASN A 52 2.21 -2.46 -7.78
C ASN A 52 1.07 -1.64 -8.35
N GLN A 53 0.98 -0.36 -8.01
CA GLN A 53 0.01 0.53 -8.63
C GLN A 53 0.43 0.82 -10.07
N LYS A 54 -0.50 0.71 -11.02
CA LYS A 54 -0.28 1.04 -12.44
C LYS A 54 -0.06 2.54 -12.62
N PRO A 55 0.79 2.97 -13.57
CA PRO A 55 1.00 4.38 -13.90
C PRO A 55 -0.33 5.07 -14.19
N LYS A 56 -0.58 6.18 -13.50
CA LYS A 56 -1.71 7.07 -13.78
C LYS A 56 -1.24 8.23 -14.65
N THR A 57 -2.07 8.64 -15.59
CA THR A 57 -1.83 9.89 -16.33
C THR A 57 -2.27 11.06 -15.45
N PHE A 58 -1.32 11.89 -15.06
CA PHE A 58 -1.59 13.07 -14.23
C PHE A 58 -1.47 14.33 -15.07
N THR A 59 -2.46 15.23 -14.98
CA THR A 59 -2.57 16.42 -15.83
C THR A 59 -2.01 17.70 -15.18
N ARG A 60 -1.75 17.71 -13.87
CA ARG A 60 -1.12 18.81 -13.12
C ARG A 60 -0.26 18.23 -11.98
N ASN A 61 1.07 18.20 -12.18
CA ASN A 61 2.02 17.53 -11.26
C ASN A 61 2.89 18.53 -10.50
N GLY A 62 2.33 19.11 -9.43
CA GLY A 62 3.13 19.68 -8.36
C GLY A 62 3.42 18.62 -7.29
N PRO A 63 4.54 18.72 -6.55
CA PRO A 63 4.72 17.91 -5.35
C PRO A 63 3.59 18.21 -4.36
N SER A 64 2.82 17.19 -3.97
CA SER A 64 1.88 17.26 -2.85
C SER A 64 2.16 16.16 -1.85
N PHE A 65 1.97 16.49 -0.58
CA PHE A 65 2.20 15.60 0.55
C PHE A 65 1.04 15.71 1.53
N ILE A 66 0.80 14.62 2.24
CA ILE A 66 -0.02 14.60 3.44
C ILE A 66 0.87 14.90 4.64
N ILE A 67 0.35 15.63 5.63
CA ILE A 67 1.01 15.86 6.90
C ILE A 67 0.32 14.99 7.95
N ILE A 68 1.10 14.18 8.66
CA ILE A 68 0.64 13.36 9.78
C ILE A 68 1.18 14.01 11.07
N PRO A 69 0.32 14.62 11.90
CA PRO A 69 0.76 15.26 13.14
C PRO A 69 1.44 14.28 14.11
N PRO A 70 2.19 14.78 15.11
CA PRO A 70 2.71 13.96 16.19
C PRO A 70 1.63 13.08 16.83
N HIS A 71 1.98 11.85 17.19
CA HIS A 71 1.12 10.90 17.88
C HIS A 71 -0.25 10.65 17.21
N SER A 72 -0.34 10.86 15.91
CA SER A 72 -1.56 10.76 15.11
C SER A 72 -1.45 9.70 14.01
N SER A 73 -2.57 9.41 13.34
CA SER A 73 -2.61 8.46 12.23
C SER A 73 -3.32 9.02 11.02
N TYR A 74 -2.94 8.52 9.84
CA TYR A 74 -3.63 8.78 8.59
C TYR A 74 -4.07 7.46 7.96
N GLU A 75 -5.36 7.35 7.64
CA GLU A 75 -5.92 6.20 6.93
C GLU A 75 -6.03 6.49 5.43
N TYR A 76 -5.54 5.56 4.62
CA TYR A 76 -5.59 5.58 3.17
C TYR A 76 -6.26 4.30 2.66
N GLY A 77 -7.46 4.45 2.09
CA GLY A 77 -8.16 3.33 1.44
C GLY A 77 -7.45 2.88 0.17
N LEU A 78 -7.28 1.56 0.00
CA LEU A 78 -6.75 0.95 -1.21
C LEU A 78 -7.90 0.65 -2.16
N ASP A 79 -7.91 1.35 -3.28
CA ASP A 79 -8.79 1.03 -4.41
C ASP A 79 -8.29 -0.24 -5.11
N LEU A 80 -8.92 -1.37 -4.79
CA LEU A 80 -8.63 -2.69 -5.36
C LEU A 80 -9.32 -2.93 -6.71
N HIS A 81 -9.54 -1.92 -7.55
CA HIS A 81 -9.93 -2.16 -8.93
C HIS A 81 -8.74 -2.67 -9.75
N LYS A 82 -8.95 -3.74 -10.53
CA LYS A 82 -7.90 -4.39 -11.35
C LYS A 82 -7.17 -3.46 -12.34
N ASN A 83 -7.82 -2.37 -12.72
CA ASN A 83 -7.23 -1.38 -13.63
C ASN A 83 -6.21 -0.46 -12.93
N ASN A 84 -6.15 -0.47 -11.60
CA ASN A 84 -5.23 0.34 -10.80
C ASN A 84 -3.97 -0.41 -10.39
N TRP A 85 -3.91 -1.73 -10.57
CA TRP A 85 -2.81 -2.56 -10.11
C TRP A 85 -2.28 -3.47 -11.22
N GLU A 86 -1.02 -3.81 -11.10
CA GLU A 86 -0.33 -4.79 -11.95
C GLU A 86 0.47 -5.75 -11.08
N SER A 87 0.57 -6.99 -11.55
CA SER A 87 1.36 -8.04 -10.93
C SER A 87 2.27 -8.67 -11.98
N ASN A 88 3.45 -9.13 -11.56
CA ASN A 88 4.33 -9.89 -12.45
C ASN A 88 3.90 -11.36 -12.57
N LEU A 89 3.01 -11.81 -11.68
CA LEU A 89 2.58 -13.19 -11.52
C LEU A 89 1.17 -13.20 -10.95
N ILE A 90 0.24 -13.85 -11.63
CA ILE A 90 -1.06 -14.17 -11.04
C ILE A 90 -0.84 -15.39 -10.14
N PRO A 91 -0.99 -15.26 -8.81
CA PRO A 91 -0.83 -16.41 -7.93
C PRO A 91 -1.93 -17.44 -8.27
N LYS A 92 -1.65 -18.73 -8.08
CA LYS A 92 -2.69 -19.76 -8.13
C LYS A 92 -3.05 -20.09 -6.70
N TYR A 93 -4.34 -20.23 -6.41
CA TYR A 93 -4.81 -20.64 -5.10
C TYR A 93 -5.85 -21.76 -5.21
N SER A 94 -5.99 -22.50 -4.12
CA SER A 94 -7.10 -23.42 -3.89
C SER A 94 -7.88 -23.04 -2.63
N ASP A 95 -9.13 -23.48 -2.53
CA ASP A 95 -10.03 -23.14 -1.42
C ASP A 95 -9.55 -23.62 -0.04
N LYS A 96 -8.42 -24.33 0.05
CA LYS A 96 -7.87 -24.87 1.30
C LYS A 96 -6.62 -24.14 1.77
N GLU A 97 -6.18 -23.13 1.04
CA GLU A 97 -4.90 -22.46 1.28
C GLU A 97 -5.08 -21.21 2.14
N GLU A 98 -4.15 -21.04 3.08
CA GLU A 98 -4.02 -19.79 3.81
C GLU A 98 -3.31 -18.77 2.91
N ILE A 99 -3.93 -17.59 2.77
CA ILE A 99 -3.39 -16.49 2.00
C ILE A 99 -2.90 -15.43 2.98
N GLU A 100 -1.62 -15.09 2.89
CA GLU A 100 -1.04 -14.01 3.70
C GLU A 100 -0.90 -12.74 2.86
N ILE A 101 -1.36 -11.62 3.42
CA ILE A 101 -1.33 -10.32 2.76
C ILE A 101 -0.66 -9.31 3.69
N TYR A 102 0.32 -8.58 3.17
CA TYR A 102 0.87 -7.43 3.87
C TYR A 102 1.25 -6.34 2.87
N SER A 103 1.37 -5.10 3.33
CA SER A 103 1.77 -3.99 2.49
C SER A 103 3.16 -3.48 2.81
N LYS A 104 3.71 -2.79 1.82
CA LYS A 104 4.94 -2.01 1.95
C LYS A 104 4.72 -0.62 1.40
N ILE A 105 5.27 0.36 2.09
CA ILE A 105 5.47 1.70 1.56
C ILE A 105 6.96 1.95 1.54
N THR A 106 7.51 2.34 0.38
CA THR A 106 8.91 2.69 0.21
C THR A 106 9.00 4.07 -0.40
N ILE A 107 9.66 5.00 0.28
CA ILE A 107 10.02 6.31 -0.28
C ILE A 107 11.54 6.37 -0.33
N HIS A 108 12.06 6.52 -1.53
CA HIS A 108 13.50 6.57 -1.77
C HIS A 108 14.05 7.97 -1.51
N GLU A 109 15.32 8.02 -1.09
CA GLU A 109 16.03 9.29 -1.03
C GLU A 109 16.19 9.87 -2.45
N SER A 110 15.80 11.12 -2.60
CA SER A 110 16.00 11.91 -3.81
C SER A 110 16.17 13.38 -3.44
N LYS A 111 16.63 14.20 -4.37
CA LYS A 111 16.71 15.65 -4.17
C LYS A 111 15.35 16.21 -3.74
N GLU A 112 14.29 15.78 -4.40
CA GLU A 112 12.93 16.27 -4.20
C GLU A 112 12.33 15.77 -2.89
N SER A 113 12.62 14.53 -2.50
CA SER A 113 12.19 14.00 -1.21
C SER A 113 12.85 14.75 -0.05
N ASN A 114 14.13 15.09 -0.20
CA ASN A 114 14.88 15.91 0.76
C ASN A 114 14.37 17.36 0.81
N GLU A 115 14.13 17.99 -0.34
CA GLU A 115 13.62 19.37 -0.43
C GLU A 115 12.19 19.49 0.13
N ALA A 116 11.32 18.50 -0.11
CA ALA A 116 9.97 18.48 0.42
C ALA A 116 9.91 18.09 1.91
N GLY A 117 10.97 17.47 2.44
CA GLY A 117 11.02 16.96 3.81
C GLY A 117 10.02 15.83 4.06
N VAL A 118 9.77 14.97 3.05
CA VAL A 118 8.95 13.78 3.23
C VAL A 118 9.73 12.68 3.93
N PHE A 119 9.01 11.74 4.54
CA PHE A 119 9.57 10.52 5.07
C PHE A 119 10.37 9.79 3.99
N ILE A 120 11.61 9.41 4.34
CA ILE A 120 12.47 8.58 3.51
C ILE A 120 12.70 7.27 4.26
N GLY A 121 12.45 6.14 3.60
CA GLY A 121 12.60 4.82 4.19
C GLY A 121 11.53 3.84 3.75
N GLN A 122 11.46 2.71 4.46
CA GLN A 122 10.52 1.64 4.18
C GLN A 122 9.68 1.32 5.42
N LEU A 123 8.36 1.24 5.23
CA LEU A 123 7.43 0.69 6.20
C LEU A 123 6.87 -0.64 5.71
N LYS A 124 6.66 -1.59 6.62
CA LYS A 124 6.00 -2.87 6.38
C LYS A 124 4.84 -2.99 7.36
N SER A 125 3.68 -3.38 6.87
CA SER A 125 2.52 -3.62 7.74
C SER A 125 2.59 -4.93 8.53
N ASN A 126 1.66 -5.10 9.46
CA ASN A 126 1.19 -6.41 9.90
C ASN A 126 0.73 -7.27 8.71
N THR A 127 0.73 -8.58 8.91
CA THR A 127 0.18 -9.55 7.96
C THR A 127 -1.26 -9.86 8.30
N ILE A 128 -2.15 -9.73 7.33
CA ILE A 128 -3.52 -10.25 7.37
C ILE A 128 -3.49 -11.66 6.80
N LYS A 129 -4.07 -12.62 7.53
CA LYS A 129 -4.32 -13.98 7.04
C LYS A 129 -5.77 -14.08 6.64
N ILE A 130 -6.04 -14.44 5.39
CA ILE A 130 -7.40 -14.71 4.92
C ILE A 130 -7.53 -16.18 4.54
N HIS A 131 -8.70 -16.74 4.83
CA HIS A 131 -9.12 -18.04 4.36
C HIS A 131 -10.07 -17.87 3.16
N SER A 132 -10.16 -18.88 2.33
CA SER A 132 -10.90 -18.92 1.05
C SER A 132 -12.34 -18.41 1.06
N SER A 133 -12.98 -18.32 2.22
CA SER A 133 -14.34 -17.79 2.37
C SER A 133 -14.46 -16.27 2.16
N ASN A 134 -13.36 -15.54 1.98
CA ASN A 134 -13.36 -14.08 1.81
C ASN A 134 -13.27 -13.67 0.33
N THR A 135 -14.40 -13.82 -0.39
CA THR A 135 -14.44 -13.83 -1.86
C THR A 135 -13.92 -12.54 -2.51
N SER A 136 -14.15 -11.36 -1.93
CA SER A 136 -13.85 -10.09 -2.62
C SER A 136 -12.36 -9.77 -2.73
N LEU A 137 -11.56 -10.06 -1.69
CA LEU A 137 -10.10 -9.89 -1.75
C LEU A 137 -9.46 -10.92 -2.68
N ILE A 138 -9.97 -12.14 -2.61
CA ILE A 138 -9.54 -13.25 -3.43
C ILE A 138 -9.79 -12.93 -4.90
N GLU A 139 -11.01 -12.55 -5.27
CA GLU A 139 -11.36 -12.14 -6.63
C GLU A 139 -10.39 -11.08 -7.18
N PHE A 140 -10.01 -10.09 -6.38
CA PHE A 140 -9.01 -9.10 -6.79
C PHE A 140 -7.63 -9.72 -7.04
N PHE A 141 -7.02 -10.36 -6.05
CA PHE A 141 -5.62 -10.80 -6.17
C PHE A 141 -5.41 -11.92 -7.19
N PHE A 142 -6.46 -12.62 -7.58
CA PHE A 142 -6.39 -13.73 -8.53
C PHE A 142 -6.96 -13.41 -9.92
N SER A 143 -7.33 -12.15 -10.18
CA SER A 143 -7.81 -11.68 -11.50
C SER A 143 -7.01 -10.54 -12.14
N VAL A 144 -5.96 -10.06 -11.47
CA VAL A 144 -5.09 -8.93 -11.88
C VAL A 144 -3.83 -9.41 -12.57
#